data_AF-A0A9D7KNR2-F1
#
_entry.id   AF-A0A9D7KNR2-F1
#
_cell.length_a   1.000
_cell.length_b   1.000
_cell.length_c   1.000
_cell.angle_alpha   90.00
_cell.angle_beta   90.00
_cell.angle_gamma   90.00
#
_symmetry.space_group_name_H-M   'P 1'
#
loop_
_entity.id
_entity.type
_entity.pdbx_description
1 polymer ?
#
loop_
_entity_poly.entity_id
_entity_poly.type
_entity_poly.pdbx_seq_one_letter_code
_entity_poly.pdbx_strand_id
1 'polypeptide(L)' 'MICEALEKESIRKLTKTAQLLGMDVLLELHAIDQISKIDFSLNKLIGVNNRDLTTFITDLKPRGDQEATSR' A
#
# COMPACT_ATOMS: atom_id res chain seq x y z
N MET A 1 3.69 7.33 -0.20
CA MET A 1 2.38 7.40 -0.91
C MET A 1 1.46 6.38 -0.29
N ILE A 2 0.16 6.67 -0.19
CA ILE A 2 -0.81 5.80 0.51
C ILE A 2 -1.73 5.14 -0.51
N CYS A 3 -1.73 3.80 -0.60
CA CYS A 3 -2.57 3.05 -1.56
C CYS A 3 -4.07 3.24 -1.33
N GLU A 4 -4.49 3.43 -0.08
CA GLU A 4 -5.90 3.61 0.29
C GLU A 4 -6.47 4.91 -0.29
N ALA A 5 -5.66 5.97 -0.33
CA ALA A 5 -6.06 7.30 -0.80
C ALA A 5 -5.96 7.47 -2.32
N LEU A 6 -5.43 6.49 -3.06
CA LEU A 6 -5.09 6.65 -4.48
C LEU A 6 -5.65 5.52 -5.35
N GLU A 7 -6.08 5.91 -6.54
CA GLU A 7 -6.40 4.97 -7.61
C GLU A 7 -5.13 4.45 -8.30
N LYS A 8 -5.23 3.28 -8.94
CA LYS A 8 -4.10 2.63 -9.64
C LYS A 8 -3.44 3.55 -10.68
N GLU A 9 -4.24 4.28 -11.44
CA GLU A 9 -3.72 5.22 -12.44
C GLU A 9 -2.96 6.38 -11.80
N SER A 10 -3.47 6.93 -10.70
CA SER A 10 -2.82 7.98 -9.91
C SER A 10 -1.48 7.50 -9.34
N ILE A 11 -1.43 6.28 -8.78
CA ILE A 11 -0.19 5.65 -8.29
C ILE A 11 0.85 5.59 -9.41
N ARG A 12 0.46 5.12 -10.61
CA ARG A 12 1.35 5.03 -11.76
C ARG A 12 1.87 6.40 -12.20
N LYS A 13 0.98 7.40 -12.30
CA LYS A 13 1.35 8.76 -12.72
C LYS A 13 2.32 9.40 -11.73
N LEU A 14 1.99 9.36 -10.44
CA LEU A 14 2.83 9.92 -9.37
C LEU A 14 4.18 9.20 -9.27
N THR A 15 4.20 7.87 -9.41
CA THR A 15 5.45 7.10 -9.39
C THR A 15 6.37 7.52 -10.55
N LYS A 16 5.83 7.67 -11.75
CA LYS A 16 6.61 8.15 -12.91
C LYS A 16 7.12 9.58 -12.70
N THR A 17 6.29 10.47 -12.17
CA THR A 17 6.71 11.85 -11.87
C THR A 17 7.83 11.87 -10.83
N ALA A 18 7.73 11.09 -9.76
CA ALA A 18 8.78 10.97 -8.76
C ALA A 18 10.10 10.46 -9.36
N GLN A 19 10.05 9.41 -10.20
CA GLN A 19 11.22 8.89 -10.90
C GLN A 19 11.86 9.92 -11.84
N LEU A 20 11.06 10.69 -12.58
CA LEU A 20 11.54 11.79 -13.43
C LEU A 20 12.24 12.90 -12.63
N LEU A 21 11.83 13.10 -11.38
CA LEU A 21 12.44 14.06 -10.46
C LEU A 21 13.60 13.47 -9.65
N GLY A 22 13.96 12.19 -9.88
CA GLY A 22 15.03 11.51 -9.15
C GLY A 22 14.66 11.15 -7.71
N MET A 23 13.36 11.05 -7.39
CA MET A 23 12.87 10.71 -6.07
C MET A 23 12.52 9.22 -5.95
N ASP A 24 12.81 8.64 -4.79
CA ASP A 24 12.31 7.33 -4.42
C ASP A 24 10.85 7.37 -3.97
N VAL A 25 10.18 6.23 -4.12
CA VAL A 25 8.76 6.08 -3.82
C VAL A 25 8.56 4.90 -2.87
N LEU A 26 8.21 5.21 -1.62
CA LEU A 26 7.59 4.26 -0.68
C LEU A 26 6.07 4.25 -0.91
N LEU A 27 5.52 3.11 -1.32
CA LEU A 27 4.09 2.91 -1.49
C LEU A 27 3.53 2.06 -0.34
N GLU A 28 2.65 2.62 0.47
CA GLU A 28 2.12 1.99 1.69
C GLU A 28 0.77 1.31 1.45
N LEU A 29 0.69 0.04 1.84
CA LEU A 29 -0.50 -0.81 1.85
C LEU A 29 -1.10 -0.88 3.25
N HIS A 30 -2.43 -0.85 3.34
CA HIS A 30 -3.17 -1.02 4.60
C HIS A 30 -4.00 -2.31 4.64
N ALA A 31 -4.26 -2.92 3.48
CA ALA A 31 -4.99 -4.16 3.34
C ALA A 31 -4.56 -4.93 2.08
N ILE A 32 -4.86 -6.23 2.03
CA ILE A 32 -4.35 -7.14 0.99
C ILE A 32 -5.01 -6.94 -0.38
N ASP A 33 -6.25 -6.46 -0.40
CA ASP A 33 -7.02 -6.10 -1.59
C ASP A 33 -6.36 -4.98 -2.43
N GLN A 34 -5.61 -4.11 -1.75
CA GLN A 34 -4.87 -3.00 -2.38
C GLN A 34 -3.67 -3.47 -3.22
N ILE A 35 -3.23 -4.74 -3.10
CA ILE A 35 -2.16 -5.31 -3.94
C ILE A 35 -2.48 -5.19 -5.43
N SER A 36 -3.77 -5.25 -5.80
CA SER A 36 -4.23 -5.09 -7.19
C SER A 36 -3.86 -3.73 -7.82
N LYS A 37 -3.61 -2.70 -6.98
CA LYS A 37 -3.21 -1.35 -7.40
C LYS A 37 -1.70 -1.23 -7.65
N ILE A 38 -0.89 -2.21 -7.23
CA ILE A 38 0.57 -2.16 -7.35
C ILE A 38 1.01 -2.58 -8.75
N ASP A 39 1.97 -1.83 -9.31
CA ASP A 39 2.75 -2.23 -10.48
C ASP A 39 4.18 -2.54 -10.01
N PHE A 40 4.49 -3.82 -9.76
CA PHE A 40 5.81 -4.25 -9.25
C PHE A 40 6.98 -3.92 -10.19
N SER A 41 6.71 -3.58 -11.46
CA SER A 41 7.74 -3.07 -12.37
C SER A 41 8.14 -1.64 -12.03
N LEU A 42 7.23 -0.85 -11.44
CA LEU A 42 7.43 0.57 -11.09
C LEU A 42 7.61 0.80 -9.59
N ASN A 43 6.78 0.17 -8.76
CA ASN A 43 6.73 0.35 -7.31
C ASN A 43 7.71 -0.63 -6.65
N LYS A 44 8.96 -0.17 -6.42
CA LYS A 44 10.05 -1.02 -5.91
C LYS A 44 10.09 -1.10 -4.39
N LEU A 45 9.61 -0.08 -3.69
CA LEU A 45 9.59 -0.04 -2.24
C LEU A 45 8.14 -0.02 -1.76
N ILE A 46 7.73 -1.10 -1.11
CA ILE A 46 6.38 -1.31 -0.60
C ILE A 46 6.43 -1.33 0.93
N GLY A 47 5.67 -0.44 1.56
CA GLY A 47 5.43 -0.45 3.01
C GLY A 47 4.15 -1.18 3.34
N VAL A 48 4.15 -1.98 4.40
CA VAL A 48 2.93 -2.56 4.96
C VAL A 48 2.61 -1.81 6.25
N ASN A 49 1.56 -1.00 6.22
CA ASN A 49 1.12 -0.22 7.35
C ASN A 49 -0.01 -0.96 8.08
N ASN A 50 0.36 -1.71 9.11
CA ASN A 50 -0.57 -2.47 9.94
C ASN A 50 -1.42 -1.61 10.88
N ARG A 51 -1.27 -0.28 10.86
CA ARG A 51 -2.12 0.63 11.63
C ARG A 51 -3.46 0.80 10.91
N ASP A 52 -4.53 0.50 11.63
CA ASP A 52 -5.84 0.92 11.20
C ASP A 52 -6.03 2.42 11.43
N LEU A 53 -6.07 3.19 10.36
CA LEU A 53 -6.26 4.64 10.42
C LEU A 53 -7.68 5.04 10.83
N THR A 54 -8.65 4.11 10.80
CA THR A 54 -10.05 4.37 11.21
C THR A 54 -10.27 4.15 12.70
N THR A 55 -9.62 3.15 13.28
CA THR A 55 -9.76 2.79 14.70
C THR A 55 -8.57 3.20 15.57
N PHE A 56 -7.46 3.63 14.95
CA PHE A 56 -6.15 3.89 15.58
C PHE A 56 -5.55 2.69 16.34
N ILE A 57 -6.11 1.49 16.18
CA ILE A 57 -5.57 0.26 16.74
C ILE A 57 -4.37 -0.18 15.89
N THR A 58 -3.30 -0.57 16.58
CA THR A 58 -2.10 -1.13 15.94
C THR A 58 -1.96 -2.58 16.38
N ASP A 59 -2.02 -3.51 15.43
CA ASP A 59 -1.74 -4.93 15.63
C ASP A 59 -0.52 -5.29 14.77
N LEU A 60 0.29 -6.24 15.24
CA LEU A 60 1.38 -6.81 14.44
C LEU A 60 0.84 -7.77 13.38
N LYS A 61 -0.36 -8.32 13.56
CA LYS A 61 -1.05 -9.16 12.58
C LYS A 61 -1.65 -8.29 11.46
N PRO A 62 -1.34 -8.57 10.19
CA PRO A 62 -1.99 -7.92 9.06
C PRO A 62 -3.50 -8.17 9.08
N ARG A 63 -4.29 -7.17 8.69
CA ARG A 63 -5.77 -7.23 8.67
C ARG A 63 -6.34 -8.42 7.88
N GLY A 64 -5.60 -8.92 6.87
CA GLY A 64 -6.01 -10.05 6.04
C GLY A 64 -5.92 -11.44 6.70
N ASP A 65 -5.22 -11.58 7.83
CA ASP A 65 -5.03 -12.89 8.48
C ASP A 65 -6.16 -13.25 9.46
N GLN A 66 -7.05 -12.31 9.79
CA GLN A 66 -8.13 -12.55 10.75
C GLN A 66 -9.26 -13.44 10.20
N GLU A 67 -9.41 -13.56 8.87
CA GLU A 67 -10.41 -14.46 8.26
C GLU A 67 -9.97 -15.93 8.22
N ALA A 68 -8.67 -16.22 8.36
CA ALA A 68 -8.14 -17.57 8.20
C ALA A 68 -8.17 -18.45 9.48
N THR A 69 -8.53 -17.90 10.64
CA THR A 69 -8.51 -18.64 11.93
C THR A 69 -9.90 -19.16 12.37
N SER A 70 -10.89 -19.16 11.47
CA SER A 70 -12.25 -19.68 11.74
C SER A 70 -12.58 -20.98 10.99
N ARG A 71 -11.56 -21.83 10.72
CA ARG A 71 -11.74 -23.19 10.21
C ARG A 71 -10.87 -24.19 10.96
#